data_AF-A0A9R1WV05-F1
#
_entry.id   AF-A0A9R1WV05-F1
#
_cell.length_a   1.000
_cell.length_b   1.000
_cell.length_c   1.000
_cell.angle_alpha   90.00
_cell.angle_beta   90.00
_cell.angle_gamma   90.00
#
_symmetry.space_group_name_H-M   'P 1'
#
loop_
_entity.id
_entity.type
_entity.pdbx_description
1 polymer ?
#
loop_
_entity_poly.entity_id
_entity_poly.type
_entity_poly.pdbx_seq_one_letter_code
_entity_poly.pdbx_strand_id
1 'polypeptide(L)'
;MKLIKNKTTSVECILLLEIEQQNLNASQDNNDDDMMLVNNDVSFAFIWSLGDGLLPCVCFGATLVLFRTSVWQTKIAEVRIYFLFIFLGVVFLNGLVCKESRLVQPNDFFYRGLQLMGNTSNAVGSAVTPVTVAELPGLNTLGISMARIDFAPQGINPPHTHPRATEILTVMEGRILKGDVFIFLEGLIHFQKNIGNGYAVAIEALSSQNPGVITFANAVFGSHSDIAADILAKAFQVDINVVYQIQSKF
;
A
#
# COMPACT_ATOMS: atom_id res chain seq x y z
N MET A 1 20.07 -29.64 22.73
CA MET A 1 19.70 -30.92 22.08
C MET A 1 19.61 -30.68 20.57
N LYS A 2 20.18 -31.61 19.77
CA LYS A 2 20.43 -31.60 18.31
C LYS A 2 19.62 -30.65 17.41
N LEU A 3 20.35 -29.82 16.66
CA LEU A 3 19.91 -29.13 15.44
C LEU A 3 19.96 -30.10 14.24
N ILE A 4 18.83 -30.29 13.58
CA ILE A 4 18.77 -30.80 12.21
C ILE A 4 18.48 -29.57 11.34
N LYS A 5 19.50 -29.10 10.61
CA LYS A 5 19.31 -28.11 9.54
C LYS A 5 18.69 -28.84 8.35
N ASN A 6 17.51 -28.40 7.91
CA ASN A 6 17.09 -28.64 6.54
C ASN A 6 16.91 -27.30 5.84
N LYS A 7 17.58 -27.16 4.70
CA LYS A 7 17.64 -25.98 3.84
C LYS A 7 16.33 -25.87 3.07
N THR A 8 15.61 -24.78 3.27
CA THR A 8 14.77 -24.18 2.22
C THR A 8 14.99 -22.69 2.29
N THR A 9 15.68 -22.14 1.30
CA THR A 9 15.82 -20.70 1.09
C THR A 9 14.49 -20.15 0.58
N SER A 10 13.68 -19.56 1.46
CA SER A 10 12.80 -18.46 1.08
C SER A 10 13.55 -17.16 1.35
N VAL A 11 13.45 -16.21 0.42
CA VAL A 11 13.88 -14.83 0.66
C VAL A 11 12.71 -14.18 1.39
N GLU A 12 12.73 -14.19 2.71
CA GLU A 12 11.83 -13.37 3.53
C GLU A 12 12.59 -12.10 3.91
N CYS A 13 12.07 -10.93 3.52
CA CYS A 13 12.36 -9.69 4.23
C CYS A 13 11.64 -9.76 5.58
N ILE A 14 12.25 -10.41 6.57
CA ILE A 14 11.74 -10.42 7.94
C ILE A 14 12.11 -9.07 8.57
N LEU A 15 11.12 -8.19 8.74
CA LEU A 15 11.23 -7.04 9.63
C LEU A 15 11.04 -7.55 11.07
N LEU A 16 12.15 -7.84 11.76
CA LEU A 16 12.13 -8.13 13.19
C LEU A 16 12.06 -6.80 13.96
N LEU A 17 10.86 -6.46 14.46
CA LEU A 17 10.70 -5.46 15.52
C LEU A 17 10.76 -6.20 16.86
N GLU A 18 11.89 -6.12 17.55
CA GLU A 18 12.01 -6.56 18.94
C GLU A 18 11.47 -5.44 19.84
N ILE A 19 10.27 -5.62 20.40
CA ILE A 19 9.75 -4.76 21.47
C ILE A 19 10.23 -5.35 22.78
N GLU A 20 11.30 -4.78 23.35
CA GLU A 20 11.71 -5.11 24.71
C GLU A 20 10.72 -4.43 25.68
N GLN A 21 9.81 -5.21 26.29
CA GLN A 21 9.00 -4.72 27.40
C GLN A 21 9.92 -4.48 28.61
N GLN A 22 10.35 -3.24 28.82
CA GLN A 22 10.84 -2.84 30.13
C GLN A 22 9.65 -2.55 31.05
N ASN A 23 9.65 -3.17 32.22
CA ASN A 23 8.64 -3.01 33.27
C ASN A 23 8.44 -1.53 33.62
N LEU A 24 7.34 -0.93 33.14
CA LEU A 24 6.93 0.41 33.52
C LEU A 24 6.07 0.34 34.78
N ASN A 25 6.66 0.70 35.92
CA ASN A 25 5.89 1.22 37.04
C ASN A 25 5.38 2.61 36.64
N ALA A 26 4.07 2.81 36.67
CA ALA A 26 3.42 4.05 36.28
C ALA A 26 3.86 5.22 37.17
N SER A 27 4.50 6.22 36.56
CA SER A 27 4.50 7.60 37.03
C SER A 27 3.95 8.48 35.91
N GLN A 28 2.80 9.10 36.15
CA GLN A 28 2.25 10.16 35.30
C GLN A 28 3.25 11.32 35.26
N ASP A 29 3.81 11.59 34.10
CA ASP A 29 4.37 12.89 33.78
C ASP A 29 3.78 13.38 32.45
N ASN A 30 3.17 14.56 32.49
CA ASN A 30 2.50 15.20 31.36
C ASN A 30 3.55 15.93 30.53
N ASN A 31 4.04 15.31 29.46
CA ASN A 31 4.66 15.98 28.31
C ASN A 31 4.65 15.00 27.12
N ASP A 32 3.85 15.31 26.10
CA ASP A 32 3.64 14.50 24.89
C ASP A 32 4.81 14.64 23.88
N ASP A 33 6.02 14.26 24.28
CA ASP A 33 7.21 14.21 23.39
C ASP A 33 8.08 12.94 23.63
N ASP A 34 7.48 11.81 24.01
CA ASP A 34 8.22 10.53 24.12
C ASP A 34 8.39 9.85 22.75
N MET A 35 9.37 10.43 22.07
CA MET A 35 10.23 9.96 21.01
C MET A 35 10.66 8.48 21.15
N MET A 36 10.62 7.73 20.04
CA MET A 36 11.43 6.52 19.88
C MET A 36 12.90 6.87 20.13
N LEU A 37 13.46 6.40 21.23
CA LEU A 37 14.90 6.47 21.48
C LEU A 37 15.61 5.53 20.51
N VAL A 38 16.07 6.09 19.38
CA VAL A 38 17.15 5.48 18.59
C VAL A 38 18.43 5.74 19.36
N ASN A 39 18.87 4.77 20.15
CA ASN A 39 20.16 4.84 20.82
C ASN A 39 21.24 4.65 19.74
N ASN A 40 22.01 5.71 19.48
CA ASN A 40 23.01 5.80 18.41
C ASN A 40 24.30 4.99 18.67
N ASP A 41 24.33 4.07 19.63
CA ASP A 41 25.55 3.34 20.00
C ASP A 41 25.28 1.88 20.39
N VAL A 42 24.89 1.03 19.44
CA VAL A 42 25.25 -0.40 19.49
C VAL A 42 25.45 -0.94 18.08
N SER A 43 26.72 -1.01 17.66
CA SER A 43 27.14 -1.79 16.51
C SER A 43 27.15 -3.27 16.88
N PHE A 44 26.35 -4.10 16.20
CA PHE A 44 26.63 -5.53 16.08
C PHE A 44 26.77 -5.89 14.60
N ALA A 45 28.03 -6.01 14.19
CA ALA A 45 28.42 -6.58 12.91
C ALA A 45 28.44 -8.10 13.03
N PHE A 46 27.67 -8.80 12.19
CA PHE A 46 28.00 -10.15 11.78
C PHE A 46 28.49 -10.12 10.34
N ILE A 47 29.81 -10.13 10.20
CA ILE A 47 30.50 -10.35 8.95
C ILE A 47 30.42 -11.84 8.63
N TRP A 48 29.78 -12.19 7.53
CA TRP A 48 30.23 -13.33 6.72
C TRP A 48 30.44 -12.85 5.30
N SER A 49 31.72 -12.73 4.95
CA SER A 49 32.19 -12.54 3.58
C SER A 49 32.06 -13.87 2.85
N LEU A 50 31.27 -13.89 1.78
CA LEU A 50 31.49 -14.80 0.66
C LEU A 50 31.61 -13.92 -0.59
N GLY A 51 32.87 -13.67 -0.96
CA GLY A 51 33.39 -13.43 -2.30
C GLY A 51 32.55 -12.62 -3.29
N ASP A 52 33.03 -11.41 -3.57
CA ASP A 52 33.08 -10.75 -4.88
C ASP A 52 31.88 -10.95 -5.83
N GLY A 53 31.01 -9.95 -5.88
CA GLY A 53 30.06 -9.78 -6.98
C GLY A 53 28.90 -8.85 -6.65
N LEU A 54 28.91 -7.64 -7.23
CA LEU A 54 27.72 -6.79 -7.39
C LEU A 54 26.60 -7.58 -8.06
N LEU A 55 25.44 -7.68 -7.42
CA LEU A 55 24.18 -8.02 -8.08
C LEU A 55 23.12 -7.00 -7.66
N PRO A 56 22.62 -6.17 -8.59
CA PRO A 56 21.36 -5.48 -8.37
C PRO A 56 20.24 -6.53 -8.41
N CYS A 57 19.21 -6.36 -7.58
CA CYS A 57 17.97 -7.10 -7.70
C CYS A 57 17.40 -6.90 -9.11
N VAL A 58 17.55 -7.90 -9.97
CA VAL A 58 16.86 -7.99 -11.27
C VAL A 58 16.16 -9.34 -11.31
N CYS A 59 14.86 -9.32 -11.08
CA CYS A 59 13.98 -10.42 -11.43
C CYS A 59 13.60 -10.28 -12.90
N PHE A 60 14.03 -11.22 -13.76
CA PHE A 60 13.19 -11.96 -14.70
C PHE A 60 14.01 -13.10 -15.34
N GLY A 61 13.42 -14.29 -15.45
CA GLY A 61 14.10 -15.51 -15.88
C GLY A 61 14.26 -15.67 -17.38
N ALA A 62 15.22 -16.51 -17.79
CA ALA A 62 15.08 -17.51 -18.86
C ALA A 62 16.38 -18.31 -19.05
N THR A 63 16.22 -19.64 -19.07
CA THR A 63 17.02 -20.68 -19.74
C THR A 63 18.48 -20.92 -19.32
N LEU A 64 18.63 -21.98 -18.53
CA LEU A 64 19.86 -22.77 -18.34
C LEU A 64 20.29 -23.42 -19.67
N VAL A 65 21.47 -23.07 -20.19
CA VAL A 65 22.21 -23.91 -21.16
C VAL A 65 23.56 -24.25 -20.55
N LEU A 66 23.72 -25.52 -20.16
CA LEU A 66 24.98 -26.08 -19.70
C LEU A 66 25.86 -26.40 -20.92
N PHE A 67 27.08 -25.87 -20.96
CA PHE A 67 28.19 -26.49 -21.71
C PHE A 67 29.37 -26.77 -20.79
N ARG A 68 29.91 -27.98 -20.95
CA ARG A 68 30.92 -28.63 -20.11
C ARG A 68 32.33 -28.24 -20.56
N THR A 69 33.14 -27.83 -19.58
CA THR A 69 34.62 -27.84 -19.46
C THR A 69 35.52 -27.84 -20.70
N SER A 70 36.45 -26.89 -20.78
CA SER A 70 37.89 -27.18 -20.58
C SER A 70 38.72 -25.90 -20.47
N VAL A 71 39.68 -25.95 -19.55
CA VAL A 71 40.67 -24.92 -19.22
C VAL A 71 41.66 -24.78 -20.38
N TRP A 72 41.87 -23.57 -20.90
CA TRP A 72 43.16 -23.10 -21.43
C TRP A 72 43.27 -21.59 -21.23
N GLN A 73 44.38 -21.19 -20.63
CA GLN A 73 44.65 -19.84 -20.14
C GLN A 73 45.52 -19.11 -21.17
N THR A 74 44.98 -18.08 -21.81
CA THR A 74 45.77 -17.14 -22.63
C THR A 74 45.14 -15.75 -22.61
N LYS A 75 45.89 -14.82 -22.02
CA LYS A 75 45.81 -13.34 -22.07
C LYS A 75 44.52 -12.74 -22.66
N ILE A 76 43.68 -12.20 -21.77
CA ILE A 76 42.60 -11.27 -22.16
C ILE A 76 43.19 -9.85 -22.11
N ALA A 77 43.24 -9.20 -23.27
CA ALA A 77 43.36 -7.75 -23.35
C ALA A 77 42.10 -7.13 -22.71
N GLU A 78 42.26 -6.14 -21.83
CA GLU A 78 41.14 -5.36 -21.31
C GLU A 78 40.40 -4.67 -22.46
N VAL A 79 39.33 -5.29 -22.95
CA VAL A 79 38.29 -4.56 -23.66
C VAL A 79 37.40 -3.95 -22.58
N ARG A 80 37.72 -2.72 -22.17
CA ARG A 80 36.78 -1.87 -21.44
C ARG A 80 35.63 -1.53 -22.40
N ILE A 81 34.58 -2.35 -22.41
CA ILE A 81 33.31 -1.96 -23.00
C ILE A 81 32.69 -0.94 -22.04
N TYR A 82 32.85 0.35 -22.35
CA TYR A 82 32.03 1.38 -21.75
C TYR A 82 30.62 1.25 -22.32
N PHE A 83 29.75 0.52 -21.64
CA PHE A 83 28.31 0.66 -21.88
C PHE A 83 27.89 2.02 -21.32
N LEU A 84 27.92 3.03 -22.16
CA LEU A 84 27.24 4.30 -21.91
C LEU A 84 25.73 4.05 -22.07
N PHE A 85 25.09 3.50 -21.03
CA PHE A 85 23.63 3.43 -20.97
C PHE A 85 23.11 4.82 -20.64
N ILE A 86 22.81 5.59 -21.69
CA ILE A 86 21.97 6.78 -21.56
C ILE A 86 20.52 6.31 -21.45
N PHE A 87 20.04 6.09 -20.22
CA PHE A 87 18.60 5.97 -19.97
C PHE A 87 18.00 7.39 -19.99
N LEU A 88 17.61 7.86 -21.19
CA LEU A 88 16.74 9.03 -21.35
C LEU A 88 15.25 8.63 -21.31
N GLY A 89 14.88 7.69 -20.44
CA GLY A 89 13.52 7.17 -20.36
C GLY A 89 13.16 6.72 -18.95
N VAL A 90 11.95 7.09 -18.52
CA VAL A 90 11.32 6.57 -17.30
C VAL A 90 11.02 5.09 -17.53
N VAL A 91 11.51 4.21 -16.67
CA VAL A 91 11.23 2.77 -16.73
C VAL A 91 9.89 2.51 -16.05
N PHE A 92 8.93 1.93 -16.80
CA PHE A 92 7.66 1.48 -16.25
C PHE A 92 7.73 -0.01 -15.91
N LEU A 93 7.40 -0.36 -14.67
CA LEU A 93 7.35 -1.72 -14.14
C LEU A 93 6.00 -1.93 -13.45
N ASN A 94 5.63 -3.18 -13.17
CA ASN A 94 4.55 -3.45 -12.24
C ASN A 94 4.99 -3.03 -10.82
N GLY A 95 4.27 -2.08 -10.22
CA GLY A 95 4.63 -1.50 -8.91
C GLY A 95 5.48 -0.24 -9.05
N LEU A 96 6.45 -0.07 -8.14
CA LEU A 96 7.37 1.08 -8.14
C LEU A 96 8.82 0.62 -8.13
N VAL A 97 9.70 1.41 -8.76
CA VAL A 97 11.15 1.23 -8.67
C VAL A 97 11.60 1.44 -7.23
N CYS A 98 12.34 0.49 -6.68
CA CYS A 98 12.87 0.60 -5.33
C CYS A 98 14.03 1.61 -5.26
N LYS A 99 14.05 2.36 -4.16
CA LYS A 99 15.18 3.21 -3.78
C LYS A 99 16.40 2.33 -3.44
N GLU A 100 17.61 2.83 -3.70
CA GLU A 100 18.81 2.13 -3.26
C GLU A 100 18.83 2.01 -1.73
N SER A 101 19.19 0.82 -1.22
CA SER A 101 19.16 0.52 0.22
C SER A 101 19.93 1.52 1.08
N ARG A 102 21.01 2.11 0.56
CA ARG A 102 21.82 3.12 1.28
C ARG A 102 21.15 4.49 1.38
N LEU A 103 20.18 4.76 0.52
CA LEU A 103 19.46 6.03 0.49
C LEU A 103 18.17 5.97 1.32
N VAL A 104 17.70 4.77 1.67
CA VAL A 104 16.50 4.53 2.46
C VAL A 104 16.60 5.22 3.84
N GLN A 105 15.52 5.87 4.26
CA GLN A 105 15.42 6.63 5.51
C GLN A 105 14.24 6.12 6.35
N PRO A 106 14.23 6.34 7.68
CA PRO A 106 13.09 5.98 8.53
C PRO A 106 11.76 6.59 8.05
N ASN A 107 11.80 7.80 7.52
CA ASN A 107 10.62 8.49 6.97
C ASN A 107 10.02 7.78 5.74
N ASP A 108 10.76 6.90 5.05
CA ASP A 108 10.21 6.08 3.97
C ASP A 108 9.22 5.02 4.52
N PHE A 109 9.24 4.73 5.83
CA PHE A 109 8.39 3.75 6.52
C PHE A 109 7.48 4.37 7.61
N PHE A 110 7.39 5.69 7.68
CA PHE A 110 6.59 6.39 8.66
C PHE A 110 5.58 7.32 8.00
N TYR A 111 4.31 7.20 8.40
CA TYR A 111 3.24 8.11 7.97
C TYR A 111 2.57 8.73 9.19
N ARG A 112 2.47 10.07 9.21
CA ARG A 112 1.72 10.85 10.18
C ARG A 112 0.60 11.58 9.45
N GLY A 113 -0.64 11.42 9.90
CA GLY A 113 -1.80 12.05 9.26
C GLY A 113 -3.11 11.37 9.60
N LEU A 114 -3.11 10.05 9.84
CA LEU A 114 -4.31 9.29 10.17
C LEU A 114 -4.96 9.69 11.50
N GLN A 115 -4.30 10.47 12.36
CA GLN A 115 -4.91 11.05 13.57
C GLN A 115 -5.86 12.21 13.26
N LEU A 116 -5.72 12.86 12.10
CA LEU A 116 -6.52 14.01 11.69
C LEU A 116 -7.82 13.56 11.05
N MET A 117 -8.92 14.23 11.39
CA MET A 117 -10.22 14.01 10.76
C MET A 117 -10.22 14.61 9.35
N GLY A 118 -10.67 13.83 8.36
CA GLY A 118 -10.89 14.31 7.00
C GLY A 118 -12.09 15.28 6.88
N ASN A 119 -12.11 16.08 5.83
CA ASN A 119 -13.19 17.05 5.60
C ASN A 119 -14.47 16.37 5.10
N THR A 120 -15.43 16.17 6.01
CA THR A 120 -16.74 15.56 5.73
C THR A 120 -17.81 16.55 5.27
N SER A 121 -17.48 17.86 5.12
CA SER A 121 -18.41 18.87 4.58
C SER A 121 -18.48 18.80 3.05
N ASN A 122 -18.99 17.70 2.53
CA ASN A 122 -19.12 17.41 1.11
C ASN A 122 -20.44 16.67 0.80
N ALA A 123 -20.72 16.40 -0.48
CA ALA A 123 -21.99 15.84 -0.92
C ALA A 123 -22.33 14.46 -0.33
N VAL A 124 -21.32 13.65 0.01
CA VAL A 124 -21.52 12.29 0.55
C VAL A 124 -21.38 12.24 2.07
N GLY A 125 -20.86 13.29 2.70
CA GLY A 125 -20.73 13.37 4.14
C GLY A 125 -19.64 12.45 4.71
N SER A 126 -18.65 12.06 3.92
CA SER A 126 -17.53 11.22 4.36
C SER A 126 -16.22 11.67 3.72
N ALA A 127 -15.10 11.29 4.34
CA ALA A 127 -13.76 11.55 3.81
C ALA A 127 -12.88 10.31 4.01
N VAL A 128 -12.23 9.86 2.94
CA VAL A 128 -11.26 8.76 2.97
C VAL A 128 -9.86 9.35 2.92
N THR A 129 -9.02 8.99 3.88
CA THR A 129 -7.59 9.34 3.94
C THR A 129 -6.78 8.08 3.67
N PRO A 130 -6.34 7.85 2.43
CA PRO A 130 -5.58 6.66 2.07
C PRO A 130 -4.14 6.73 2.56
N VAL A 131 -3.57 5.56 2.84
CA VAL A 131 -2.14 5.33 3.08
C VAL A 131 -1.73 4.14 2.23
N THR A 132 -1.61 4.40 0.94
CA THR A 132 -1.12 3.43 -0.05
C THR A 132 0.38 3.59 -0.25
N VAL A 133 0.96 2.81 -1.16
CA VAL A 133 2.36 2.98 -1.55
C VAL A 133 2.69 4.40 -2.07
N ALA A 134 1.68 5.17 -2.51
CA ALA A 134 1.88 6.56 -2.91
C ALA A 134 2.18 7.48 -1.73
N GLU A 135 1.52 7.26 -0.58
CA GLU A 135 1.71 8.04 0.64
C GLU A 135 2.81 7.48 1.54
N LEU A 136 2.97 6.16 1.55
CA LEU A 136 3.94 5.43 2.36
C LEU A 136 4.78 4.49 1.49
N PRO A 137 5.91 4.97 0.92
CA PRO A 137 6.73 4.19 -0.03
C PRO A 137 7.23 2.85 0.50
N GLY A 138 7.41 2.73 1.82
CA GLY A 138 7.79 1.50 2.51
C GLY A 138 6.79 0.35 2.35
N LEU A 139 5.56 0.61 1.88
CA LEU A 139 4.58 -0.43 1.54
C LEU A 139 4.90 -1.16 0.22
N ASN A 140 5.84 -0.65 -0.58
CA ASN A 140 6.18 -1.26 -1.86
C ASN A 140 6.62 -2.72 -1.65
N THR A 141 6.06 -3.64 -2.44
CA THR A 141 6.24 -5.10 -2.39
C THR A 141 5.65 -5.83 -1.17
N LEU A 142 5.10 -5.13 -0.18
CA LEU A 142 4.53 -5.74 1.03
C LEU A 142 3.08 -6.22 0.86
N GLY A 143 2.40 -5.80 -0.21
CA GLY A 143 1.05 -6.27 -0.51
C GLY A 143 -0.01 -5.82 0.51
N ILE A 144 0.23 -4.72 1.22
CA ILE A 144 -0.71 -4.17 2.20
C ILE A 144 -0.81 -2.65 2.09
N SER A 145 -1.96 -2.09 2.48
CA SER A 145 -2.17 -0.66 2.68
C SER A 145 -3.24 -0.42 3.74
N MET A 146 -3.46 0.84 4.10
CA MET A 146 -4.45 1.24 5.10
C MET A 146 -5.19 2.49 4.64
N ALA A 147 -6.38 2.74 5.18
CA ALA A 147 -7.00 4.05 5.12
C ALA A 147 -7.79 4.35 6.40
N ARG A 148 -8.02 5.64 6.65
CA ARG A 148 -9.01 6.12 7.61
C ARG A 148 -10.22 6.64 6.86
N ILE A 149 -11.40 6.35 7.40
CA ILE A 149 -12.65 6.92 6.91
C ILE A 149 -13.32 7.68 8.05
N ASP A 150 -13.61 8.95 7.80
CA ASP A 150 -14.41 9.81 8.68
C ASP A 150 -15.80 10.00 8.08
N PHE A 151 -16.84 9.91 8.92
CA PHE A 151 -18.22 10.10 8.51
C PHE A 151 -18.88 11.19 9.35
N ALA A 152 -19.53 12.15 8.68
CA ALA A 152 -20.53 13.02 9.29
C ALA A 152 -21.79 12.21 9.68
N PRO A 153 -22.68 12.74 10.53
CA PRO A 153 -23.99 12.12 10.77
C PRO A 153 -24.72 11.87 9.46
N GLN A 154 -25.25 10.64 9.27
CA GLN A 154 -25.90 10.19 8.03
C GLN A 154 -25.00 10.13 6.78
N GLY A 155 -23.70 10.44 6.90
CA GLY A 155 -22.73 10.34 5.83
C GLY A 155 -22.58 8.91 5.31
N ILE A 156 -22.24 8.79 4.03
CA ILE A 156 -22.00 7.53 3.34
C ILE A 156 -20.62 7.50 2.72
N ASN A 157 -20.01 6.32 2.68
CA ASN A 157 -19.01 6.01 1.68
C ASN A 157 -19.75 5.28 0.55
N PRO A 158 -19.95 5.93 -0.62
CA PRO A 158 -20.85 5.43 -1.65
C PRO A 158 -20.48 4.01 -2.12
N PRO A 159 -21.39 3.30 -2.82
CA PRO A 159 -21.07 2.02 -3.43
C PRO A 159 -19.78 2.08 -4.24
N HIS A 160 -18.80 1.28 -3.83
CA HIS A 160 -17.49 1.21 -4.47
C HIS A 160 -16.94 -0.22 -4.40
N THR A 161 -15.82 -0.43 -5.07
CA THR A 161 -15.07 -1.68 -5.03
C THR A 161 -13.57 -1.44 -5.11
N HIS A 162 -12.80 -2.40 -4.57
CA HIS A 162 -11.36 -2.49 -4.67
C HIS A 162 -11.00 -3.59 -5.67
N PRO A 163 -10.56 -3.25 -6.90
CA PRO A 163 -10.33 -4.24 -7.94
C PRO A 163 -9.09 -5.12 -7.72
N ARG A 164 -8.27 -4.82 -6.70
CA ARG A 164 -7.00 -5.51 -6.43
C ARG A 164 -6.77 -5.83 -4.95
N ALA A 165 -7.79 -5.74 -4.09
CA ALA A 165 -7.62 -6.01 -2.67
C ALA A 165 -8.92 -6.43 -1.99
N THR A 166 -8.78 -7.35 -1.03
CA THR A 166 -9.75 -7.55 0.05
C THR A 166 -9.53 -6.47 1.11
N GLU A 167 -10.61 -5.97 1.69
CA GLU A 167 -10.63 -4.96 2.75
C GLU A 167 -11.09 -5.61 4.07
N ILE A 168 -10.40 -5.28 5.16
CA ILE A 168 -10.88 -5.50 6.52
C ILE A 168 -11.05 -4.16 7.21
N LEU A 169 -12.27 -3.85 7.65
CA LEU A 169 -12.64 -2.55 8.22
C LEU A 169 -13.01 -2.72 9.69
N THR A 170 -12.38 -1.92 10.55
CA THR A 170 -12.64 -1.85 11.99
C THR A 170 -13.24 -0.50 12.35
N VAL A 171 -14.38 -0.51 13.05
CA VAL A 171 -15.03 0.73 13.50
C VAL A 171 -14.43 1.19 14.82
N MET A 172 -13.78 2.34 14.81
CA MET A 172 -13.08 2.92 15.97
C MET A 172 -14.03 3.70 16.87
N GLU A 173 -14.90 4.52 16.28
CA GLU A 173 -15.80 5.43 16.98
C GLU A 173 -17.13 5.61 16.24
N GLY A 174 -18.19 5.94 16.99
CA GLY A 174 -19.52 6.21 16.44
C GLY A 174 -20.43 4.99 16.35
N ARG A 175 -21.59 5.18 15.71
CA ARG A 175 -22.68 4.20 15.64
C ARG A 175 -22.70 3.47 14.29
N ILE A 176 -21.56 2.89 13.95
CA ILE A 176 -21.45 1.72 13.07
C ILE A 176 -21.00 0.57 13.99
N LEU A 177 -21.69 0.36 15.13
CA LEU A 177 -21.29 -0.58 16.20
C LEU A 177 -19.77 -0.62 16.51
N LYS A 178 -19.28 0.35 17.30
CA LYS A 178 -17.86 0.45 17.70
C LYS A 178 -17.27 -0.91 18.10
N GLY A 179 -16.11 -1.25 17.53
CA GLY A 179 -15.42 -2.52 17.76
C GLY A 179 -15.79 -3.63 16.77
N ASP A 180 -16.82 -3.43 15.95
CA ASP A 180 -17.16 -4.39 14.89
C ASP A 180 -16.11 -4.38 13.78
N VAL A 181 -15.91 -5.56 13.20
CA VAL A 181 -14.99 -5.80 12.10
C VAL A 181 -15.76 -6.39 10.92
N PHE A 182 -15.56 -5.82 9.75
CA PHE A 182 -16.18 -6.25 8.50
C PHE A 182 -15.10 -6.68 7.50
N ILE A 183 -15.42 -7.66 6.65
CA ILE A 183 -14.55 -8.11 5.57
C ILE A 183 -15.29 -7.93 4.26
N PHE A 184 -14.66 -7.25 3.30
CA PHE A 184 -15.14 -7.12 1.94
C PHE A 184 -14.16 -7.78 0.98
N LEU A 185 -14.63 -8.82 0.29
CA LEU A 185 -13.78 -9.55 -0.65
C LEU A 185 -13.41 -8.69 -1.86
N GLU A 186 -12.24 -8.96 -2.42
CA GLU A 186 -11.73 -8.31 -3.63
C GLU A 186 -12.75 -8.29 -4.76
N GLY A 187 -12.94 -7.11 -5.36
CA GLY A 187 -13.85 -6.89 -6.47
C GLY A 187 -15.34 -6.88 -6.12
N LEU A 188 -15.73 -7.11 -4.87
CA LEU A 188 -17.13 -6.98 -4.45
C LEU A 188 -17.52 -5.53 -4.23
N ILE A 189 -18.76 -5.21 -4.59
CA ILE A 189 -19.39 -3.93 -4.33
C ILE A 189 -19.80 -3.88 -2.87
N HIS A 190 -19.39 -2.82 -2.18
CA HIS A 190 -19.79 -2.57 -0.81
C HIS A 190 -19.92 -1.06 -0.56
N PHE A 191 -20.49 -0.70 0.58
CA PHE A 191 -20.72 0.68 1.01
C PHE A 191 -20.80 0.73 2.52
N GLN A 192 -20.61 1.92 3.09
CA GLN A 192 -20.79 2.17 4.51
C GLN A 192 -21.71 3.37 4.71
N LYS A 193 -22.54 3.33 5.76
CA LYS A 193 -23.40 4.44 6.17
C LYS A 193 -23.30 4.64 7.67
N ASN A 194 -23.04 5.87 8.08
CA ASN A 194 -23.13 6.25 9.48
C ASN A 194 -24.61 6.44 9.88
N ILE A 195 -25.18 5.46 10.57
CA ILE A 195 -26.56 5.53 11.10
C ILE A 195 -26.64 6.27 12.44
N GLY A 196 -25.49 6.68 13.00
CA GLY A 196 -25.41 7.46 14.23
C GLY A 196 -25.79 8.93 14.05
N ASN A 197 -26.02 9.59 15.18
CA ASN A 197 -26.31 11.03 15.24
C ASN A 197 -25.04 11.89 15.38
N GLY A 198 -23.89 11.26 15.62
CA GLY A 198 -22.58 11.92 15.73
C GLY A 198 -21.65 11.46 14.61
N TYR A 199 -20.43 12.00 14.62
CA TYR A 199 -19.38 11.55 13.72
C TYR A 199 -18.99 10.09 14.02
N ALA A 200 -18.52 9.39 13.00
CA ALA A 200 -17.99 8.04 13.12
C ALA A 200 -16.64 7.94 12.41
N VAL A 201 -15.78 7.03 12.91
CA VAL A 201 -14.44 6.79 12.37
C VAL A 201 -14.25 5.29 12.19
N ALA A 202 -13.75 4.90 11.03
CA ALA A 202 -13.31 3.55 10.73
C ALA A 202 -11.87 3.55 10.20
N ILE A 203 -11.15 2.46 10.48
CA ILE A 203 -9.84 2.18 9.90
C ILE A 203 -9.96 0.89 9.11
N GLU A 204 -9.47 0.92 7.88
CA GLU A 204 -9.45 -0.24 7.00
C GLU A 204 -8.01 -0.62 6.65
N ALA A 205 -7.75 -1.92 6.55
CA ALA A 205 -6.54 -2.47 5.98
C ALA A 205 -6.89 -3.24 4.71
N LEU A 206 -6.06 -3.12 3.67
CA LEU A 206 -6.31 -3.73 2.37
C LEU A 206 -5.16 -4.65 1.99
N SER A 207 -5.48 -5.78 1.37
CA SER A 207 -4.53 -6.82 0.93
C SER A 207 -3.77 -6.45 -0.35
N SER A 208 -3.46 -5.16 -0.55
CA SER A 208 -2.61 -4.66 -1.63
C SER A 208 -1.99 -3.32 -1.26
N GLN A 209 -0.77 -3.08 -1.72
CA GLN A 209 -0.10 -1.78 -1.60
C GLN A 209 -0.78 -0.68 -2.43
N ASN A 210 -1.56 -1.08 -3.44
CA ASN A 210 -2.32 -0.18 -4.31
C ASN A 210 -3.65 -0.87 -4.67
N PRO A 211 -4.64 -0.82 -3.76
CA PRO A 211 -5.91 -1.53 -3.93
C PRO A 211 -6.72 -0.99 -5.12
N GLY A 212 -6.60 0.32 -5.39
CA GLY A 212 -7.49 1.05 -6.30
C GLY A 212 -8.89 1.19 -5.72
N VAL A 213 -9.62 2.20 -6.19
CA VAL A 213 -11.01 2.44 -5.79
C VAL A 213 -11.82 2.76 -7.02
N ILE A 214 -12.95 2.09 -7.19
CA ILE A 214 -13.92 2.40 -8.24
C ILE A 214 -15.24 2.73 -7.56
N THR A 215 -15.58 4.01 -7.49
CA THR A 215 -16.91 4.46 -7.04
C THR A 215 -17.90 4.33 -8.18
N PHE A 216 -18.95 3.52 -8.01
CA PHE A 216 -19.84 3.13 -9.11
C PHE A 216 -20.52 4.32 -9.77
N ALA A 217 -21.06 5.25 -8.99
CA ALA A 217 -21.77 6.39 -9.54
C ALA A 217 -20.83 7.28 -10.37
N ASN A 218 -19.61 7.54 -9.89
CA ASN A 218 -18.61 8.30 -10.62
C ASN A 218 -18.11 7.55 -11.87
N ALA A 219 -17.89 6.24 -11.79
CA ALA A 219 -17.44 5.44 -12.93
C ALA A 219 -18.49 5.39 -14.06
N VAL A 220 -19.77 5.37 -13.73
CA VAL A 220 -20.86 5.27 -14.70
C VAL A 220 -21.32 6.63 -15.20
N PHE A 221 -21.49 7.62 -14.31
CA PHE A 221 -22.12 8.90 -14.62
C PHE A 221 -21.18 10.11 -14.59
N GLY A 222 -19.92 9.95 -14.15
CA GLY A 222 -18.93 11.03 -14.04
C GLY A 222 -17.53 10.62 -14.50
N SER A 223 -17.45 9.73 -15.50
CA SER A 223 -16.17 9.27 -16.03
C SER A 223 -15.51 10.35 -16.90
N HIS A 224 -14.18 10.29 -17.05
CA HIS A 224 -13.48 11.21 -17.94
C HIS A 224 -13.81 10.86 -19.40
N SER A 225 -14.70 11.64 -19.99
CA SER A 225 -15.53 11.33 -21.17
C SER A 225 -16.77 10.53 -20.79
N ASP A 226 -17.91 11.21 -20.79
CA ASP A 226 -19.20 10.62 -20.44
C ASP A 226 -19.52 9.39 -21.30
N ILE A 227 -20.03 8.34 -20.65
CA ILE A 227 -20.71 7.27 -21.38
C ILE A 227 -21.94 7.89 -22.04
N ALA A 228 -22.13 7.59 -23.33
CA ALA A 228 -23.21 8.15 -24.12
C ALA A 228 -24.58 7.94 -23.44
N ALA A 229 -25.35 9.02 -23.31
CA ALA A 229 -26.57 9.01 -22.52
C ALA A 229 -27.63 8.02 -23.05
N ASP A 230 -27.63 7.73 -24.35
CA ASP A 230 -28.53 6.75 -24.96
C ASP A 230 -28.15 5.30 -24.59
N ILE A 231 -26.87 5.00 -24.39
CA ILE A 231 -26.38 3.71 -23.87
C ILE A 231 -26.83 3.55 -22.42
N LEU A 232 -26.59 4.56 -21.58
CA LEU A 232 -26.98 4.53 -20.17
C LEU A 232 -28.51 4.47 -20.02
N ALA A 233 -29.27 5.22 -20.82
CA ALA A 233 -30.74 5.21 -20.78
C ALA A 233 -31.28 3.79 -21.05
N LYS A 234 -30.72 3.09 -22.05
CA LYS A 234 -31.08 1.70 -22.34
C LYS A 234 -30.62 0.74 -21.24
N ALA A 235 -29.40 0.90 -20.72
CA ALA A 235 -28.84 0.03 -19.69
C ALA A 235 -29.61 0.12 -18.36
N PHE A 236 -29.99 1.34 -17.97
CA PHE A 236 -30.73 1.62 -16.73
C PHE A 236 -32.26 1.60 -16.92
N GLN A 237 -32.75 1.44 -18.16
CA GLN A 237 -34.18 1.40 -18.51
C GLN A 237 -34.93 2.66 -18.07
N VAL A 238 -34.32 3.83 -18.29
CA VAL A 238 -34.86 5.15 -17.94
C VAL A 238 -34.90 6.06 -19.16
N ASP A 239 -35.64 7.16 -19.04
CA ASP A 239 -35.63 8.22 -20.05
C ASP A 239 -34.24 8.88 -20.13
N ILE A 240 -33.83 9.29 -21.33
CA ILE A 240 -32.53 9.90 -21.56
C ILE A 240 -32.32 11.19 -20.76
N ASN A 241 -33.39 11.95 -20.45
CA ASN A 241 -33.31 13.15 -19.63
C ASN A 241 -32.97 12.84 -18.17
N VAL A 242 -33.37 11.67 -17.66
CA VAL A 242 -32.96 11.21 -16.32
C VAL A 242 -31.46 10.99 -16.27
N VAL A 243 -30.88 10.44 -17.33
CA VAL A 243 -29.42 10.24 -17.42
C VAL A 243 -28.69 11.58 -17.40
N TYR A 244 -29.10 12.54 -18.23
CA TYR A 244 -28.49 13.88 -18.22
C TYR A 244 -28.60 14.56 -16.85
N GLN A 245 -29.72 14.38 -16.16
CA GLN A 245 -29.88 14.89 -14.80
C GLN A 245 -28.89 14.26 -13.83
N ILE A 246 -28.66 12.94 -13.91
CA ILE A 246 -27.69 12.26 -13.05
C ILE A 246 -26.26 12.69 -13.40
N GLN A 247 -25.88 12.69 -14.68
CA GLN A 247 -24.54 13.11 -15.13
C GLN A 247 -24.21 14.54 -14.68
N SER A 248 -25.19 15.45 -14.66
CA SER A 248 -24.99 16.82 -14.17
C SER A 248 -24.62 16.95 -12.68
N LYS A 249 -24.65 15.86 -11.90
CA LYS A 249 -24.30 15.83 -10.48
C LYS A 249 -22.87 15.36 -10.18
N PHE A 250 -22.17 14.81 -11.18
CA PHE A 250 -20.82 14.27 -11.07
C PHE A 250 -19.86 15.11 -11.91
#